data_AF-A0A7S2R1J6-F1
#
_entry.id   AF-A0A7S2R1J6-F1
#
_cell.length_a   1.000
_cell.length_b   1.000
_cell.length_c   1.000
_cell.angle_alpha   90.00
_cell.angle_beta   90.00
_cell.angle_gamma   90.00
#
_symmetry.space_group_name_H-M   'P 1'
#
loop_
_entity.id
_entity.type
_entity.pdbx_description
1 polymer ?
#
loop_
_entity_poly.entity_id
_entity_poly.type
_entity_poly.pdbx_seq_one_letter_code
_entity_poly.pdbx_strand_id
1 'polypeptide(L)'
;EGSRKGTLLITSTHLILEYEPIGIYEGEEREQHHYEDDADQLDNEEHRRQLLEAAALRPRALRWNTSELSHVYLRRYRLLDSALEMFFIPSGGGSIGATGLSSSGASTSVFIDIGGQDRDQAAHAIMKRAPSQTVKQWPE
;
A
#
# COMPACT_ATOMS: atom_id res chain seq x y z
N GLU A 1 -6.53 5.81 -8.67
CA GLU A 1 -5.36 5.00 -8.22
C GLU A 1 -4.24 5.95 -7.90
N GLY A 2 -3.52 5.79 -6.77
CA GLY A 2 -2.50 6.75 -6.35
C GLY A 2 -1.59 6.17 -5.26
N SER A 3 -0.48 6.87 -4.96
CA SER A 3 0.46 6.48 -3.90
C SER A 3 0.17 7.21 -2.59
N ARG A 4 0.33 6.49 -1.48
CA ARG A 4 0.29 7.06 -0.12
C ARG A 4 1.51 6.61 0.64
N LYS A 5 2.09 7.54 1.39
CA LYS A 5 3.15 7.25 2.34
C LYS A 5 2.58 6.51 3.55
N GLY A 6 3.41 5.66 4.13
CA GLY A 6 3.03 4.84 5.25
C GLY A 6 4.24 4.13 5.84
N THR A 7 4.01 3.50 6.98
CA THR A 7 4.99 2.67 7.68
C THR A 7 4.62 1.21 7.50
N LEU A 8 5.56 0.40 7.01
CA LEU A 8 5.43 -1.05 6.93
C LEU A 8 6.02 -1.70 8.19
N LEU A 9 5.16 -2.32 9.00
CA LEU A 9 5.55 -3.10 10.16
C LEU A 9 5.57 -4.60 9.81
N ILE A 10 6.69 -5.25 10.13
CA ILE A 10 6.89 -6.68 9.89
C ILE A 10 6.90 -7.40 11.23
N THR A 11 5.84 -8.13 11.52
CA THR A 11 5.73 -8.98 12.73
C THR A 11 6.14 -10.42 12.42
N SER A 12 6.02 -11.34 13.38
CA SER A 12 6.28 -12.76 13.13
C SER A 12 5.26 -13.43 12.19
N THR A 13 4.04 -12.89 12.13
CA THR A 13 2.89 -13.54 11.47
C THR A 13 2.16 -12.63 10.48
N HIS A 14 2.44 -11.32 10.51
CA HIS A 14 1.70 -10.35 9.72
C HIS A 14 2.62 -9.26 9.16
N LEU A 15 2.25 -8.77 7.98
CA LEU A 15 2.69 -7.52 7.39
C LEU A 15 1.58 -6.49 7.59
N ILE A 16 1.90 -5.35 8.21
CA ILE A 16 0.93 -4.29 8.49
C ILE A 16 1.44 -3.02 7.85
N LEU A 17 0.68 -2.45 6.92
CA LEU A 17 0.95 -1.15 6.33
C LEU A 17 0.04 -0.12 6.98
N GLU A 18 0.61 0.81 7.74
CA GLU A 18 -0.12 1.93 8.33
C GLU A 18 0.14 3.18 7.48
N TYR A 19 -0.91 3.75 6.90
CA TYR A 19 -0.79 4.97 6.11
C TYR A 19 -0.57 6.18 7.02
N GLU A 20 0.25 7.13 6.58
CA GLU A 20 0.38 8.41 7.26
C GLU A 20 -0.97 9.15 7.28
N PRO A 21 -1.25 9.90 8.36
CA PRO A 21 -2.46 10.70 8.49
C PRO A 21 -2.34 11.97 7.66
N ILE A 22 -2.31 11.82 6.33
CA ILE A 22 -2.37 12.91 5.37
C ILE A 22 -3.43 12.52 4.35
N GLY A 23 -4.48 13.33 4.27
CA GLY A 23 -5.59 13.15 3.36
C GLY A 23 -5.17 13.53 1.95
N ILE A 24 -5.68 12.79 0.96
CA ILE A 24 -5.45 12.91 -0.49
C ILE A 24 -4.20 12.12 -0.97
N TYR A 25 -4.34 11.38 -2.07
CA TYR A 25 -3.24 10.62 -2.69
C TYR A 25 -2.27 11.57 -3.41
N GLU A 26 -0.99 11.18 -3.49
CA GLU A 26 -0.05 11.86 -4.39
C GLU A 26 -0.55 11.69 -5.85
N GLY A 27 -0.91 12.80 -6.49
CA GLY A 27 -1.53 12.83 -7.82
C GLY A 27 -2.95 13.41 -7.84
N GLU A 28 -3.75 13.19 -6.80
CA GLU A 28 -5.06 13.85 -6.63
C GLU A 28 -4.89 15.36 -6.36
N GLU A 29 -3.78 15.76 -5.73
CA GLU A 29 -3.39 17.17 -5.54
C GLU A 29 -3.08 17.88 -6.87
N ARG A 30 -2.61 17.14 -7.90
CA ARG A 30 -2.30 17.74 -9.21
C ARG A 30 -3.54 18.04 -10.03
N GLU A 31 -4.60 17.25 -9.86
CA GLU A 31 -5.90 17.55 -10.47
C GLU A 31 -6.47 18.84 -9.86
N GLN A 32 -6.34 19.06 -8.55
CA GLN A 32 -6.78 20.31 -7.91
C GLN A 32 -6.14 21.56 -8.53
N HIS A 33 -4.82 21.56 -8.73
CA HIS A 33 -4.13 22.72 -9.33
C HIS A 33 -4.50 22.97 -10.80
N HIS A 34 -5.02 21.99 -11.52
CA HIS A 34 -5.43 22.19 -12.91
C HIS A 34 -6.80 22.88 -13.03
N TYR A 35 -7.65 22.78 -12.00
CA TYR A 35 -8.94 23.48 -11.93
C TYR A 35 -8.83 24.90 -11.32
N GLU A 36 -7.74 25.21 -10.60
CA GLU A 36 -7.51 26.54 -10.02
C GLU A 36 -7.26 27.63 -11.07
N ASP A 37 -6.78 27.26 -12.27
CA ASP A 37 -6.48 28.22 -13.34
C ASP A 37 -7.70 28.61 -14.19
N ASP A 38 -8.83 27.88 -14.15
CA ASP A 38 -9.93 28.05 -15.13
C ASP A 38 -11.39 28.22 -14.62
N ALA A 39 -11.74 28.14 -13.32
CA ALA A 39 -13.13 28.45 -12.89
C ALA A 39 -13.37 28.81 -11.40
N ASP A 40 -14.50 29.50 -11.16
CA ASP A 40 -15.11 30.00 -9.91
C ASP A 40 -14.70 29.33 -8.56
N GLN A 41 -14.21 30.17 -7.64
CA GLN A 41 -13.71 29.80 -6.30
C GLN A 41 -14.69 29.03 -5.39
N LEU A 42 -15.99 29.08 -5.66
CA LEU A 42 -17.02 28.39 -4.87
C LEU A 42 -17.11 26.89 -5.17
N ASP A 43 -16.91 26.50 -6.43
CA ASP A 43 -16.97 25.08 -6.86
C ASP A 43 -15.75 24.29 -6.34
N ASN A 44 -14.63 24.99 -6.17
CA ASN A 44 -13.37 24.42 -5.72
C ASN A 44 -13.40 24.01 -4.22
N GLU A 45 -14.09 24.76 -3.36
CA GLU A 45 -14.20 24.44 -1.93
C GLU A 45 -15.14 23.26 -1.68
N GLU A 46 -16.25 23.16 -2.42
CA GLU A 46 -17.16 22.01 -2.34
C GLU A 46 -16.48 20.74 -2.85
N HIS A 47 -15.74 20.84 -3.97
CA HIS A 47 -14.95 19.73 -4.51
C HIS A 47 -13.86 19.27 -3.52
N ARG A 48 -13.12 20.20 -2.91
CA ARG A 48 -12.12 19.90 -1.87
C ARG A 48 -12.73 19.19 -0.67
N ARG A 49 -13.91 19.63 -0.22
CA ARG A 49 -14.63 19.00 0.88
C ARG A 49 -15.05 17.57 0.55
N GLN A 50 -15.57 17.33 -0.65
CA GLN A 50 -15.93 15.99 -1.12
C GLN A 50 -14.70 15.07 -1.19
N LEU A 51 -13.56 15.56 -1.67
CA LEU A 51 -12.30 14.80 -1.70
C LEU A 51 -11.81 14.44 -0.29
N LEU A 52 -11.92 15.37 0.68
CA LEU A 52 -11.55 15.12 2.07
C LEU A 52 -12.50 14.14 2.76
N GLU A 53 -13.81 14.24 2.51
CA GLU A 53 -14.80 13.28 3.02
C GLU A 53 -14.58 11.89 2.43
N ALA A 54 -14.27 11.79 1.14
CA ALA A 54 -13.90 10.53 0.50
C ALA A 54 -12.57 9.98 1.05
N ALA A 55 -11.59 10.84 1.32
CA ALA A 55 -10.32 10.45 1.92
C ALA A 55 -10.48 9.94 3.36
N ALA A 56 -11.42 10.50 4.13
CA ALA A 56 -11.70 10.08 5.49
C ALA A 56 -12.27 8.65 5.59
N LEU A 57 -12.95 8.18 4.55
CA LEU A 57 -13.48 6.82 4.46
C LEU A 57 -12.44 5.76 4.06
N ARG A 58 -11.23 6.18 3.67
CA ARG A 58 -10.19 5.26 3.19
C ARG A 58 -9.59 4.45 4.36
N PRO A 59 -9.17 3.19 4.10
CA PRO A 59 -8.45 2.40 5.09
C PRO A 59 -7.22 3.15 5.63
N ARG A 60 -7.06 3.14 6.96
CA ARG A 60 -5.88 3.68 7.65
C ARG A 60 -4.75 2.68 7.73
N ALA A 61 -5.09 1.40 7.75
CA ALA A 61 -4.12 0.32 7.77
C ALA A 61 -4.59 -0.84 6.90
N LEU A 62 -3.63 -1.54 6.32
CA LEU A 62 -3.82 -2.83 5.66
C LEU A 62 -2.99 -3.87 6.41
N ARG A 63 -3.51 -5.10 6.45
CA ARG A 63 -2.87 -6.22 7.13
C ARG A 63 -2.96 -7.46 6.27
N TRP A 64 -1.82 -8.12 6.10
CA TRP A 64 -1.71 -9.41 5.41
C TRP A 64 -1.06 -10.43 6.34
N ASN A 65 -1.50 -11.69 6.24
CA ASN A 65 -0.82 -12.78 6.93
C ASN A 65 0.43 -13.19 6.14
N THR A 66 1.57 -13.34 6.82
CA THR A 66 2.79 -13.79 6.15
C THR A 66 2.64 -15.20 5.59
N SER A 67 1.77 -16.05 6.18
CA SER A 67 1.50 -17.40 5.66
C SER A 67 0.84 -17.41 4.28
N GLU A 68 0.21 -16.30 3.89
CA GLU A 68 -0.46 -16.15 2.60
C GLU A 68 0.48 -15.63 1.51
N LEU A 69 1.70 -15.24 1.87
CA LEU A 69 2.66 -14.66 0.94
C LEU A 69 3.18 -15.73 -0.04
N SER A 70 2.85 -15.56 -1.32
CA SER A 70 3.18 -16.51 -2.39
C SER A 70 4.40 -16.10 -3.21
N HIS A 71 4.51 -14.81 -3.53
CA HIS A 71 5.60 -14.30 -4.36
C HIS A 71 6.10 -12.98 -3.82
N VAL A 72 7.41 -12.79 -3.88
CA VAL A 72 8.06 -11.51 -3.63
C VAL A 72 8.98 -11.19 -4.80
N TYR A 73 8.69 -10.08 -5.47
CA TYR A 73 9.45 -9.59 -6.61
C TYR A 73 10.12 -8.27 -6.27
N LEU A 74 11.43 -8.19 -6.55
CA LEU A 74 12.10 -6.91 -6.60
C LEU A 74 11.59 -6.13 -7.81
N ARG A 75 11.20 -4.88 -7.58
CA ARG A 75 10.67 -3.98 -8.60
C ARG A 75 11.44 -2.67 -8.61
N ARG A 76 11.19 -1.92 -9.69
CA ARG A 76 11.63 -0.55 -9.85
C ARG A 76 10.45 0.39 -9.69
N TYR A 77 10.66 1.50 -9.00
CA TYR A 77 9.72 2.61 -8.96
C TYR A 77 10.44 3.87 -9.46
N ARG A 78 9.84 4.59 -10.42
CA ARG A 78 10.45 5.76 -11.07
C ARG A 78 11.89 5.50 -11.56
N LEU A 79 12.10 4.34 -12.18
CA LEU A 79 13.40 3.84 -12.70
C LEU A 79 14.47 3.57 -11.63
N LEU A 80 14.12 3.63 -10.35
CA LEU A 80 15.02 3.31 -9.23
C LEU A 80 14.73 1.90 -8.72
N ASP A 81 15.80 1.19 -8.37
CA ASP A 81 15.75 -0.13 -7.74
C ASP A 81 15.33 -0.02 -6.25
N SER A 82 14.10 0.46 -6.00
CA SER A 82 13.62 0.85 -4.66
C SER A 82 12.34 0.17 -4.20
N ALA A 83 11.67 -0.59 -5.07
CA ALA A 83 10.33 -1.10 -4.82
C ALA A 83 10.25 -2.61 -4.74
N LEU A 84 9.15 -3.09 -4.15
CA LEU A 84 8.81 -4.48 -3.97
C LEU A 84 7.35 -4.70 -4.36
N GLU A 85 7.09 -5.83 -5.00
CA GLU A 85 5.74 -6.31 -5.24
C GLU A 85 5.56 -7.66 -4.60
N MET A 86 4.54 -7.76 -3.75
CA MET A 86 4.22 -8.96 -2.98
C MET A 86 2.85 -9.48 -3.37
N PHE A 87 2.73 -10.79 -3.54
CA PHE A 87 1.48 -11.44 -3.91
C PHE A 87 1.00 -12.36 -2.80
N PHE A 88 -0.29 -12.29 -2.47
CA PHE A 88 -0.92 -13.07 -1.42
C PHE A 88 -1.95 -14.02 -2.00
N ILE A 89 -1.97 -15.25 -1.49
CA ILE A 89 -3.01 -16.23 -1.80
C ILE A 89 -4.26 -15.74 -1.07
N PRO A 90 -5.38 -15.47 -1.78
CA PRO A 90 -6.63 -15.15 -1.13
C PRO A 90 -7.07 -16.39 -0.32
N SER A 91 -6.96 -16.31 1.00
CA SER A 91 -7.46 -17.37 1.86
C SER A 91 -8.98 -17.21 1.99
N GLY A 92 -9.72 -18.30 1.75
CA GLY A 92 -11.18 -18.33 1.97
C GLY A 92 -11.60 -18.28 3.45
N GLY A 93 -10.65 -18.02 4.36
CA GLY A 93 -10.83 -18.07 5.81
C GLY A 93 -10.35 -16.78 6.45
N GLY A 94 -11.10 -15.70 6.26
CA GLY A 94 -10.88 -14.46 7.01
C GLY A 94 -11.01 -14.74 8.51
N SER A 95 -9.92 -14.59 9.25
CA SER A 95 -9.93 -14.72 10.70
C SER A 95 -10.80 -13.61 11.30
N ILE A 96 -12.00 -13.99 11.74
CA ILE A 96 -12.88 -13.19 12.61
C ILE A 96 -12.10 -12.90 13.90
N GLY A 97 -11.76 -11.63 14.14
CA GLY A 97 -11.07 -11.26 15.38
C GLY A 97 -10.36 -9.92 15.42
N ALA A 98 -10.87 -8.88 14.75
CA ALA A 98 -10.63 -7.48 15.11
C ALA A 98 -11.67 -6.63 14.37
N THR A 99 -12.26 -5.66 15.07
CA THR A 99 -13.22 -4.67 14.55
C THR A 99 -12.54 -3.65 13.63
N GLY A 100 -11.87 -4.12 12.59
CA GLY A 100 -11.30 -3.32 11.52
C GLY A 100 -11.46 -4.12 10.24
N LEU A 101 -12.46 -3.75 9.44
CA LEU A 101 -12.70 -4.15 8.05
C LEU A 101 -11.90 -5.38 7.62
N SER A 102 -12.49 -6.56 7.86
CA SER A 102 -12.05 -7.78 7.20
C SER A 102 -11.85 -7.47 5.73
N SER A 103 -10.69 -7.86 5.23
CA SER A 103 -10.25 -7.80 3.85
C SER A 103 -11.17 -8.61 2.91
N SER A 104 -12.45 -8.22 2.78
CA SER A 104 -13.39 -8.80 1.81
C SER A 104 -13.08 -8.37 0.36
N GLY A 105 -11.91 -7.76 0.17
CA GLY A 105 -11.26 -7.47 -1.10
C GLY A 105 -9.75 -7.32 -0.87
N ALA A 106 -9.14 -8.25 -0.12
CA ALA A 106 -7.69 -8.28 0.08
C ALA A 106 -7.03 -8.16 -1.29
N SER A 107 -6.34 -7.04 -1.55
CA SER A 107 -5.56 -6.89 -2.77
C SER A 107 -4.63 -8.08 -2.85
N THR A 108 -4.79 -8.90 -3.90
CA THR A 108 -4.00 -10.11 -4.16
C THR A 108 -2.53 -9.77 -4.37
N SER A 109 -2.22 -8.49 -4.58
CA SER A 109 -0.88 -7.96 -4.52
C SER A 109 -0.82 -6.60 -3.83
N VAL A 110 0.38 -6.25 -3.36
CA VAL A 110 0.72 -4.90 -2.91
C VAL A 110 2.05 -4.50 -3.53
N PHE A 111 2.10 -3.27 -4.05
CA PHE A 111 3.30 -2.63 -4.55
C PHE A 111 3.74 -1.55 -3.56
N ILE A 112 4.97 -1.66 -3.06
CA ILE A 112 5.51 -0.77 -2.03
C ILE A 112 6.86 -0.24 -2.49
N ASP A 113 7.02 1.07 -2.48
CA ASP A 113 8.33 1.72 -2.60
C ASP A 113 8.95 1.85 -1.21
N ILE A 114 10.12 1.24 -1.00
CA ILE A 114 10.83 1.21 0.30
C ILE A 114 12.02 2.18 0.30
N GLY A 115 12.46 2.63 -0.88
CA GLY A 115 13.71 3.36 -1.04
C GLY A 115 14.87 2.42 -1.36
N GLY A 116 15.82 2.92 -2.16
CA GLY A 116 16.84 2.07 -2.82
C GLY A 116 17.82 1.36 -1.87
N GLN A 117 18.21 1.99 -0.75
CA GLN A 117 19.18 1.40 0.17
C GLN A 117 18.58 0.34 1.10
N ASP A 118 17.26 0.41 1.34
CA ASP A 118 16.57 -0.44 2.31
C ASP A 118 15.73 -1.54 1.66
N ARG A 119 15.49 -1.47 0.34
CA ARG A 119 14.69 -2.46 -0.41
C ARG A 119 15.17 -3.89 -0.15
N ASP A 120 16.45 -4.16 -0.36
CA ASP A 120 16.98 -5.53 -0.27
C ASP A 120 16.98 -6.05 1.18
N GLN A 121 17.20 -5.15 2.14
CA GLN A 121 17.13 -5.47 3.57
C GLN A 121 15.70 -5.80 4.00
N ALA A 122 14.73 -4.98 3.58
CA ALA A 122 13.32 -5.20 3.84
C ALA A 122 12.83 -6.49 3.18
N ALA A 123 13.20 -6.73 1.93
CA ALA A 123 12.92 -7.96 1.21
C ALA A 123 13.48 -9.18 1.96
N HIS A 124 14.74 -9.14 2.38
CA HIS A 124 15.34 -10.21 3.18
C HIS A 124 14.62 -10.42 4.53
N ALA A 125 14.22 -9.34 5.20
CA ALA A 125 13.48 -9.42 6.46
C ALA A 125 12.09 -10.06 6.28
N ILE A 126 11.38 -9.71 5.20
CA ILE A 126 10.08 -10.32 4.84
C ILE A 126 10.29 -11.80 4.54
N MET A 127 11.28 -12.13 3.71
CA MET A 127 11.54 -13.50 3.27
C MET A 127 11.96 -14.44 4.40
N LYS A 128 12.61 -13.95 5.45
CA LYS A 128 12.90 -14.76 6.65
C LYS A 128 11.65 -15.25 7.38
N ARG A 129 10.52 -14.58 7.17
CA ARG A 129 9.23 -14.85 7.83
C ARG A 129 8.20 -15.44 6.87
N ALA A 130 8.51 -15.43 5.58
CA ALA A 130 7.68 -16.01 4.55
C ALA A 130 7.72 -17.55 4.60
N PRO A 131 6.65 -18.23 4.17
CA PRO A 131 6.65 -19.66 3.94
C PRO A 131 7.83 -20.12 3.09
N SER A 132 8.29 -21.36 3.33
CA SER A 132 9.37 -21.96 2.53
C SER A 132 9.00 -22.11 1.04
N GLN A 133 7.70 -22.16 0.74
CA GLN A 133 7.17 -22.30 -0.62
C GLN A 133 7.07 -20.96 -1.37
N THR A 134 7.30 -19.82 -0.71
CA THR A 134 7.22 -18.51 -1.35
C THR A 134 8.29 -18.37 -2.44
N VAL A 135 7.85 -18.07 -3.66
CA VAL A 135 8.72 -17.89 -4.83
C VAL A 135 9.54 -16.62 -4.68
N LYS A 136 10.83 -16.73 -4.99
CA LYS A 136 11.82 -15.65 -4.91
C LYS A 136 12.37 -15.39 -6.30
N GLN A 137 12.24 -14.18 -6.81
CA GLN A 137 12.94 -13.76 -8.01
C GLN A 137 13.88 -12.61 -7.66
N TRP A 138 15.16 -12.94 -7.54
CA TRP A 138 16.24 -11.97 -7.43
C TRP A 138 16.90 -11.84 -8.80
N PRO A 139 17.32 -10.63 -9.22
CA PRO A 139 18.33 -10.51 -10.26
C PRO A 139 19.59 -11.26 -9.80
N GLU A 140 20.17 -12.08 -10.69
CA GLU A 140 21.50 -12.66 -10.46
C GLU A 140 22.59 -11.58 -10.43
#